data_AF-A0A5J4ZVJ3-F1
#
_entry.id   AF-A0A5J4ZVJ3-F1
#
_cell.length_a   1.000
_cell.length_b   1.000
_cell.length_c   1.000
_cell.angle_alpha   90.00
_cell.angle_beta   90.00
_cell.angle_gamma   90.00
#
_symmetry.space_group_name_H-M   'P 1'
#
loop_
_entity.id
_entity.type
_entity.pdbx_description
1 polymer ?
#
loop_
_entity_poly.entity_id
_entity_poly.type
_entity_poly.pdbx_seq_one_letter_code
_entity_poly.pdbx_strand_id
1 'polypeptide(L)'
;MPSQSQEIFSCIDYINEQIGNKLPNARPPEIVPDIHRVPKSFRDLDTSAYTPKFISIGPLHSDNDNLQMRELKLRYMSDLVCRTPTPLSAWDACITELEPQARGCYAEARAYCYFRGQNRPERSSDPIFNNDWMIPVLRRDLMLFENQIPFFVLEELFRLTAGHMLNSSVQSLSSYVIDFFLETLHLETVVIQERLDTRTRGSHLLDLLRNCYFPTKKEAAKEDFKFRYSATELGRAGVKFRKSSGKEPFDAKFFNGTFELPHLPIYDSTESFFKNIIAFEQCCFNVSHRFTSFVSLMDALINSDKDVELLEQEEVIENNLGKSERVSTMFNNMCIGIVVKDDYFTEPCKLASDYYNSCWRNHLASFRSKYLRSPWAFISVIAAIVLFALTILQTVYSILSYY
;
A
#
# COMPACT_ATOMS: atom_id res chain seq x y z
N MET A 1 -18.78 26.94 -44.10
CA MET A 1 -18.17 26.88 -42.76
C MET A 1 -18.18 25.42 -42.36
N PRO A 2 -17.02 24.76 -42.21
CA PRO A 2 -16.99 23.40 -41.65
C PRO A 2 -17.62 23.44 -40.26
N SER A 3 -18.33 22.38 -39.86
CA SER A 3 -18.79 22.28 -38.47
C SER A 3 -17.55 22.22 -37.55
N GLN A 4 -17.59 22.79 -36.33
CA GLN A 4 -16.54 22.61 -35.28
C GLN A 4 -16.08 21.15 -35.14
N SER A 5 -17.00 20.26 -35.46
CA SER A 5 -16.88 18.81 -35.46
C SER A 5 -15.95 18.25 -36.55
N GLN A 6 -15.82 18.92 -37.70
CA GLN A 6 -14.86 18.60 -38.78
C GLN A 6 -13.47 19.22 -38.54
N GLU A 7 -13.40 20.37 -37.87
CA GLU A 7 -12.13 21.00 -37.48
C GLU A 7 -11.37 20.16 -36.44
N ILE A 8 -12.07 19.53 -35.50
CA ILE A 8 -11.46 18.66 -34.48
C ILE A 8 -10.83 17.39 -35.11
N PHE A 9 -11.53 16.74 -36.05
CA PHE A 9 -10.97 15.58 -36.75
C PHE A 9 -9.79 15.96 -37.65
N SER A 10 -9.87 17.12 -38.32
CA SER A 10 -8.76 17.68 -39.09
C SER A 10 -7.54 18.01 -38.22
N CYS A 11 -7.73 18.47 -36.98
CA CYS A 11 -6.64 18.71 -36.05
C CYS A 11 -5.99 17.40 -35.61
N ILE A 12 -6.79 16.38 -35.25
CA ILE A 12 -6.27 15.05 -34.88
C ILE A 12 -5.45 14.44 -36.02
N ASP A 13 -5.91 14.55 -37.27
CA ASP A 13 -5.18 14.04 -38.43
C ASP A 13 -3.89 14.85 -38.72
N TYR A 14 -3.91 16.17 -38.55
CA TYR A 14 -2.76 17.07 -38.74
C TYR A 14 -1.66 16.86 -37.67
N ILE A 15 -2.04 16.69 -36.41
CA ILE A 15 -1.12 16.39 -35.30
C ILE A 15 -0.37 15.07 -35.57
N ASN A 16 -1.07 14.08 -36.14
CA ASN A 16 -0.50 12.77 -36.44
C ASN A 16 0.50 12.78 -37.61
N GLU A 17 0.28 13.61 -38.63
CA GLU A 17 1.16 13.70 -39.81
C GLU A 17 2.50 14.40 -39.50
N GLN A 18 2.50 15.34 -38.53
CA GLN A 18 3.70 16.09 -38.14
C GLN A 18 4.55 15.39 -37.07
N ILE A 19 3.93 14.63 -36.17
CA ILE A 19 4.62 13.96 -35.05
C ILE A 19 5.21 12.59 -35.47
N GLY A 20 4.63 11.91 -36.47
CA GLY A 20 5.07 10.58 -36.91
C GLY A 20 6.48 10.50 -37.52
N ASN A 21 7.12 11.63 -37.86
CA ASN A 21 8.36 11.64 -38.66
C ASN A 21 9.53 12.47 -38.09
N LYS A 22 9.50 12.90 -36.82
CA LYS A 22 10.64 13.63 -36.24
C LYS A 22 10.92 13.22 -34.79
N LEU A 23 11.77 12.21 -34.62
CA LEU A 23 12.54 12.02 -33.39
C LEU A 23 13.92 12.66 -33.56
N PRO A 24 14.23 13.77 -32.89
CA PRO A 24 15.61 14.19 -32.72
C PRO A 24 16.28 13.32 -31.65
N ASN A 25 17.45 12.78 -31.97
CA ASN A 25 18.38 12.13 -31.04
C ASN A 25 18.98 13.17 -30.05
N ALA A 26 18.17 13.71 -29.13
CA ALA A 26 18.66 14.49 -28.00
C ALA A 26 18.68 13.60 -26.76
N ARG A 27 19.85 13.47 -26.10
CA ARG A 27 19.93 12.81 -24.79
C ARG A 27 19.16 13.67 -23.78
N PRO A 28 18.12 13.14 -23.11
CA PRO A 28 17.46 13.86 -22.02
C PRO A 28 18.46 14.14 -20.88
N PRO A 29 18.21 15.15 -20.02
CA PRO A 29 18.90 15.25 -18.73
C PRO A 29 18.81 13.91 -17.99
N GLU A 30 19.78 13.60 -17.10
CA GLU A 30 19.75 12.38 -16.26
C GLU A 30 18.55 12.41 -15.29
N ILE A 31 17.36 12.14 -15.82
CA ILE A 31 16.16 11.85 -15.06
C ILE A 31 16.35 10.42 -14.57
N VAL A 32 16.45 10.24 -13.25
CA VAL A 32 16.47 8.91 -12.64
C VAL A 32 15.05 8.35 -12.75
N PRO A 33 14.83 7.21 -13.43
CA PRO A 33 13.50 6.64 -13.55
C PRO A 33 12.95 6.22 -12.19
N ASP A 34 11.71 6.59 -11.92
CA ASP A 34 10.99 6.38 -10.67
C ASP A 34 9.67 5.62 -10.88
N ILE A 35 9.26 5.40 -12.13
CA ILE A 35 8.14 4.53 -12.49
C ILE A 35 8.69 3.26 -13.15
N HIS A 36 8.43 2.12 -12.50
CA HIS A 36 8.97 0.82 -12.89
C HIS A 36 7.85 -0.20 -13.04
N ARG A 37 8.05 -1.22 -13.88
CA ARG A 37 7.23 -2.43 -13.76
C ARG A 37 7.56 -3.13 -12.46
N VAL A 38 6.52 -3.68 -11.84
CA VAL A 38 6.69 -4.52 -10.66
C VAL A 38 7.50 -5.76 -11.05
N PRO A 39 8.58 -6.11 -10.31
CA PRO A 39 9.40 -7.28 -10.59
C PRO A 39 8.56 -8.55 -10.68
N LYS A 40 8.91 -9.45 -11.62
CA LYS A 40 8.20 -10.72 -11.82
C LYS A 40 8.08 -11.54 -10.53
N SER A 41 9.11 -11.52 -9.68
CA SER A 41 9.10 -12.20 -8.38
C SER A 41 7.94 -11.78 -7.47
N PHE A 42 7.51 -10.52 -7.52
CA PHE A 42 6.34 -10.06 -6.76
C PHE A 42 5.05 -10.32 -7.54
N ARG A 43 5.10 -10.12 -8.85
CA ARG A 43 3.96 -10.25 -9.74
C ARG A 43 3.43 -11.67 -9.87
N ASP A 44 4.33 -12.66 -9.80
CA ASP A 44 3.99 -14.09 -9.88
C ASP A 44 3.33 -14.59 -8.59
N LEU A 45 3.54 -13.90 -7.45
CA LEU A 45 2.87 -14.20 -6.18
C LEU A 45 1.42 -13.69 -6.17
N ASP A 46 1.19 -12.50 -6.74
CA ASP A 46 -0.16 -11.93 -6.86
C ASP A 46 -0.25 -10.95 -8.03
N THR A 47 -0.61 -11.48 -9.21
CA THR A 47 -0.75 -10.65 -10.42
C THR A 47 -1.91 -9.66 -10.31
N SER A 48 -2.93 -9.99 -9.51
CA SER A 48 -4.14 -9.17 -9.37
C SER A 48 -3.87 -7.87 -8.62
N ALA A 49 -2.92 -7.88 -7.67
CA ALA A 49 -2.51 -6.70 -6.90
C ALA A 49 -1.88 -5.58 -7.73
N TYR A 50 -1.36 -5.90 -8.92
CA TYR A 50 -0.63 -4.94 -9.77
C TYR A 50 -1.35 -4.63 -11.09
N THR A 51 -2.30 -5.46 -11.52
CA THR A 51 -2.99 -5.28 -12.81
C THR A 51 -4.22 -4.38 -12.68
N PRO A 52 -4.37 -3.29 -13.46
CA PRO A 52 -5.56 -2.44 -13.46
C PRO A 52 -6.83 -3.24 -13.75
N LYS A 53 -7.93 -2.94 -13.03
CA LYS A 53 -9.23 -3.60 -13.19
C LYS A 53 -10.16 -2.85 -14.13
N PHE A 54 -9.99 -1.53 -14.22
CA PHE A 54 -10.89 -0.61 -14.90
C PHE A 54 -10.14 0.40 -15.79
N ILE A 55 -9.11 1.08 -15.30
CA ILE A 55 -8.40 2.10 -16.09
C ILE A 55 -6.88 2.01 -15.97
N SER A 56 -6.21 1.95 -17.12
CA SER A 56 -4.78 2.21 -17.21
C SER A 56 -4.55 3.69 -17.52
N ILE A 57 -3.67 4.36 -16.78
CA ILE A 57 -3.24 5.74 -17.06
C ILE A 57 -1.79 5.79 -17.54
N GLY A 58 -0.96 4.80 -17.14
CA GLY A 58 0.43 4.72 -17.52
C GLY A 58 0.69 3.82 -18.74
N PRO A 59 1.78 4.04 -19.50
CA PRO A 59 2.13 3.27 -20.69
C PRO A 59 2.48 1.81 -20.39
N LEU A 60 2.85 1.45 -19.16
CA LEU A 60 3.21 0.07 -18.82
C LEU A 60 2.01 -0.90 -18.89
N HIS A 61 0.77 -0.39 -18.94
CA HIS A 61 -0.44 -1.20 -19.14
C HIS A 61 -1.14 -0.94 -20.47
N SER A 62 -0.44 -0.37 -21.45
CA SER A 62 -0.94 -0.14 -22.82
C SER A 62 -1.70 -1.33 -23.40
N ASP A 63 -1.19 -2.53 -23.16
CA ASP A 63 -1.66 -3.75 -23.80
C ASP A 63 -2.95 -4.27 -23.17
N ASN A 64 -3.29 -3.77 -21.97
CA ASN A 64 -4.50 -4.10 -21.22
C ASN A 64 -5.66 -3.15 -21.51
N ASP A 65 -5.47 -2.14 -22.37
CA ASP A 65 -6.52 -1.21 -22.76
C ASP A 65 -7.55 -1.91 -23.66
N ASN A 66 -8.69 -2.28 -23.08
CA ASN A 66 -9.85 -2.76 -23.82
C ASN A 66 -10.59 -1.61 -24.53
N LEU A 67 -11.46 -1.95 -25.49
CA LEU A 67 -12.19 -0.96 -26.30
C LEU A 67 -13.02 0.02 -25.45
N GLN A 68 -13.72 -0.48 -24.43
CA GLN A 68 -14.57 0.34 -23.56
C GLN A 68 -13.75 1.40 -22.81
N MET A 69 -12.60 1.02 -22.28
CA MET A 69 -11.69 1.92 -21.59
C MET A 69 -11.15 3.01 -22.51
N ARG A 70 -10.80 2.67 -23.76
CA ARG A 70 -10.31 3.64 -24.76
C ARG A 70 -11.38 4.67 -25.11
N GLU A 71 -12.60 4.22 -25.38
CA GLU A 71 -13.74 5.11 -25.66
C GLU A 71 -14.00 6.06 -24.48
N LEU A 72 -13.88 5.55 -23.25
CA LEU A 72 -14.05 6.34 -22.04
C LEU A 72 -12.98 7.42 -21.89
N LYS A 73 -11.69 7.08 -22.08
CA LYS A 73 -10.58 8.04 -22.04
C LYS A 73 -10.76 9.15 -23.09
N LEU A 74 -11.13 8.77 -24.32
CA LEU A 74 -11.39 9.73 -25.40
C LEU A 74 -12.57 10.64 -25.10
N ARG A 75 -13.64 10.11 -24.50
CA ARG A 75 -14.80 10.89 -24.07
C ARG A 75 -14.40 11.94 -23.04
N TYR A 76 -13.70 11.56 -21.97
CA TYR A 76 -13.24 12.51 -20.96
C TYR A 76 -12.27 13.54 -21.52
N MET A 77 -11.35 13.14 -22.40
CA MET A 77 -10.45 14.09 -23.08
C MET A 77 -11.26 15.09 -23.92
N SER A 78 -12.23 14.61 -24.72
CA SER A 78 -13.09 15.49 -25.53
C SER A 78 -13.87 16.46 -24.66
N ASP A 79 -14.49 15.99 -23.58
CA ASP A 79 -15.25 16.85 -22.67
C ASP A 79 -14.35 17.87 -21.96
N LEU A 80 -13.14 17.47 -21.59
CA LEU A 80 -12.15 18.33 -20.97
C LEU A 80 -11.72 19.45 -21.92
N VAL A 81 -11.30 19.11 -23.14
CA VAL A 81 -10.90 20.08 -24.17
C VAL A 81 -12.06 21.04 -24.48
N CYS A 82 -13.27 20.54 -24.67
CA CYS A 82 -14.45 21.37 -24.98
C CYS A 82 -14.83 22.35 -23.86
N ARG A 83 -14.47 22.07 -22.61
CA ARG A 83 -14.80 22.92 -21.45
C ARG A 83 -13.71 23.94 -21.13
N THR A 84 -12.55 23.86 -21.78
CA THR A 84 -11.42 24.74 -21.52
C THR A 84 -11.33 25.87 -22.54
N PRO A 85 -10.99 27.09 -22.15
CA PRO A 85 -10.72 28.19 -23.09
C PRO A 85 -9.38 28.02 -23.83
N THR A 86 -8.62 26.97 -23.52
CA THR A 86 -7.27 26.72 -24.01
C THR A 86 -7.30 26.20 -25.45
N PRO A 87 -6.63 26.85 -26.42
CA PRO A 87 -6.62 26.41 -27.82
C PRO A 87 -5.88 25.08 -27.99
N LEU A 88 -6.31 24.25 -28.95
CA LEU A 88 -5.68 22.95 -29.24
C LEU A 88 -4.16 23.04 -29.47
N SER A 89 -3.68 24.10 -30.12
CA SER A 89 -2.24 24.31 -30.34
C SER A 89 -1.43 24.42 -29.04
N ALA A 90 -2.03 24.91 -27.95
CA ALA A 90 -1.37 24.97 -26.65
C ALA A 90 -1.27 23.58 -25.99
N TRP A 91 -2.27 22.72 -26.21
CA TRP A 91 -2.20 21.31 -25.82
C TRP A 91 -1.09 20.57 -26.57
N ASP A 92 -1.02 20.77 -27.89
CA ASP A 92 0.01 20.14 -28.74
C ASP A 92 1.42 20.56 -28.34
N ALA A 93 1.63 21.87 -28.12
CA ALA A 93 2.91 22.40 -27.67
C ALA A 93 3.32 21.83 -26.31
N CYS A 94 2.39 21.79 -25.35
CA CYS A 94 2.60 21.22 -24.03
C CYS A 94 2.97 19.74 -24.10
N ILE A 95 2.20 18.92 -24.83
CA ILE A 95 2.48 17.49 -24.97
C ILE A 95 3.85 17.27 -25.63
N THR A 96 4.17 18.04 -26.68
CA THR A 96 5.47 17.95 -27.38
C THR A 96 6.65 18.27 -26.46
N GLU A 97 6.48 19.22 -25.54
CA GLU A 97 7.51 19.60 -24.56
C GLU A 97 7.66 18.56 -23.43
N LEU A 98 6.55 18.03 -22.94
CA LEU A 98 6.52 17.11 -21.81
C LEU A 98 6.90 15.68 -22.18
N GLU A 99 6.59 15.23 -23.41
CA GLU A 99 6.76 13.82 -23.81
C GLU A 99 8.18 13.30 -23.57
N PRO A 100 9.28 13.96 -23.99
CA PRO A 100 10.63 13.44 -23.78
C PRO A 100 11.00 13.33 -22.30
N GLN A 101 10.54 14.28 -21.48
CA GLN A 101 10.77 14.29 -20.04
C GLN A 101 9.97 13.18 -19.36
N ALA A 102 8.69 13.03 -19.72
CA ALA A 102 7.81 12.00 -19.18
C ALA A 102 8.34 10.60 -19.50
N ARG A 103 8.87 10.39 -20.72
CA ARG A 103 9.53 9.13 -21.10
C ARG A 103 10.74 8.82 -20.23
N GLY A 104 11.49 9.84 -19.79
CA GLY A 104 12.65 9.67 -18.90
C GLY A 104 12.31 9.13 -17.51
N CYS A 105 11.05 9.26 -17.06
CA CYS A 105 10.60 8.73 -15.76
C CYS A 105 10.35 7.21 -15.77
N TYR A 106 10.23 6.59 -16.94
CA TYR A 106 9.99 5.14 -17.06
C TYR A 106 11.29 4.39 -17.27
N ALA A 107 11.54 3.37 -16.44
CA ALA A 107 12.75 2.56 -16.55
C ALA A 107 12.87 1.81 -17.89
N GLU A 108 11.74 1.53 -18.54
CA GLU A 108 11.66 0.77 -19.80
C GLU A 108 11.58 1.66 -21.04
N ALA A 109 12.25 2.82 -21.04
CA ALA A 109 12.20 3.76 -22.16
C ALA A 109 12.91 3.26 -23.44
N ARG A 110 12.37 2.20 -24.05
CA ARG A 110 12.48 1.83 -25.46
C ARG A 110 11.14 1.25 -25.93
N ALA A 111 10.51 1.96 -26.88
CA ALA A 111 9.29 1.61 -27.61
C ALA A 111 7.96 1.70 -26.81
N TYR A 112 7.41 2.92 -26.71
CA TYR A 112 5.97 3.10 -26.52
C TYR A 112 5.42 3.95 -27.66
N CYS A 113 4.63 3.31 -28.52
CA CYS A 113 3.84 3.95 -29.58
C CYS A 113 2.54 4.55 -29.00
N TYR A 114 2.15 5.71 -29.51
CA TYR A 114 0.97 6.49 -29.13
C TYR A 114 -0.33 5.78 -29.58
N PHE A 115 -1.38 5.78 -28.74
CA PHE A 115 -2.65 5.15 -29.06
C PHE A 115 -3.54 6.00 -29.97
N ARG A 116 -4.15 5.31 -30.94
CA ARG A 116 -5.18 5.76 -31.89
C ARG A 116 -6.56 5.30 -31.41
N GLY A 117 -7.59 6.13 -31.58
CA GLY A 117 -8.98 5.70 -31.45
C GLY A 117 -9.96 6.63 -32.17
N GLN A 118 -10.85 6.03 -32.95
CA GLN A 118 -11.93 6.65 -33.71
C GLN A 118 -13.27 6.42 -33.00
N ASN A 119 -14.23 7.33 -33.24
CA ASN A 119 -15.65 7.37 -32.87
C ASN A 119 -16.05 8.19 -31.62
N ARG A 120 -17.18 8.88 -31.77
CA ARG A 120 -17.85 9.71 -30.75
C ARG A 120 -18.81 8.84 -29.92
N PRO A 121 -18.89 9.02 -28.59
CA PRO A 121 -20.00 8.46 -27.81
C PRO A 121 -21.08 9.51 -27.47
N GLU A 122 -22.33 9.06 -27.49
CA GLU A 122 -23.53 9.81 -27.12
C GLU A 122 -23.59 10.17 -25.63
N ARG A 123 -24.19 11.32 -25.35
CA ARG A 123 -24.34 11.91 -24.01
C ARG A 123 -25.63 11.42 -23.33
N SER A 124 -25.58 10.33 -22.57
CA SER A 124 -26.44 10.16 -21.38
C SER A 124 -26.09 8.89 -20.60
N SER A 125 -25.77 9.06 -19.32
CA SER A 125 -25.30 8.07 -18.33
C SER A 125 -23.77 7.89 -18.30
N ASP A 126 -23.10 8.61 -17.39
CA ASP A 126 -21.68 8.42 -17.12
C ASP A 126 -21.48 7.20 -16.20
N PRO A 127 -20.88 6.09 -16.68
CA PRO A 127 -20.71 4.90 -15.86
C PRO A 127 -19.89 5.17 -14.59
N ILE A 128 -18.87 6.04 -14.61
CA ILE A 128 -17.98 6.26 -13.45
C ILE A 128 -18.73 6.84 -12.25
N PHE A 129 -19.56 7.86 -12.51
CA PHE A 129 -20.27 8.58 -11.43
C PHE A 129 -21.67 8.05 -11.15
N ASN A 130 -22.22 7.23 -12.06
CA ASN A 130 -23.55 6.64 -11.87
C ASN A 130 -23.50 5.27 -11.17
N ASN A 131 -22.31 4.72 -10.90
CA ASN A 131 -22.12 3.44 -10.25
C ASN A 131 -21.18 3.58 -9.04
N ASP A 132 -21.72 3.48 -7.82
CA ASP A 132 -20.96 3.70 -6.58
C ASP A 132 -19.74 2.77 -6.45
N TRP A 133 -19.79 1.56 -7.02
CA TRP A 133 -18.69 0.60 -7.00
C TRP A 133 -17.49 1.02 -7.87
N MET A 134 -17.66 1.95 -8.81
CA MET A 134 -16.61 2.33 -9.76
C MET A 134 -15.56 3.26 -9.14
N ILE A 135 -15.94 4.15 -8.22
CA ILE A 135 -15.00 5.06 -7.57
C ILE A 135 -13.93 4.32 -6.75
N PRO A 136 -14.27 3.33 -5.89
CA PRO A 136 -13.26 2.51 -5.21
C PRO A 136 -12.33 1.77 -6.18
N VAL A 137 -12.85 1.23 -7.29
CA VAL A 137 -12.04 0.53 -8.31
C VAL A 137 -11.10 1.52 -9.01
N LEU A 138 -11.60 2.70 -9.36
CA LEU A 138 -10.81 3.78 -9.97
C LEU A 138 -9.67 4.22 -9.04
N ARG A 139 -9.97 4.50 -7.77
CA ARG A 139 -8.97 4.84 -6.75
C ARG A 139 -7.89 3.77 -6.67
N ARG A 140 -8.30 2.50 -6.59
CA ARG A 140 -7.36 1.37 -6.55
C ARG A 140 -6.44 1.36 -7.77
N ASP A 141 -6.97 1.54 -8.98
CA ASP A 141 -6.17 1.50 -10.21
C ASP A 141 -5.20 2.67 -10.33
N LEU A 142 -5.59 3.86 -9.86
CA LEU A 142 -4.75 5.05 -9.83
C LEU A 142 -3.61 4.97 -8.80
N MET A 143 -3.70 4.03 -7.84
CA MET A 143 -2.65 3.77 -6.83
C MET A 143 -1.65 2.69 -7.24
N LEU A 144 -1.79 2.05 -8.41
CA LEU A 144 -0.86 0.98 -8.80
C LEU A 144 0.46 1.56 -9.27
N PHE A 145 1.56 1.04 -8.75
CA PHE A 145 2.92 1.55 -8.97
C PHE A 145 3.30 1.61 -10.45
N GLU A 146 2.92 0.58 -11.22
CA GLU A 146 3.18 0.52 -12.65
C GLU A 146 2.09 1.17 -13.52
N ASN A 147 1.03 1.68 -12.90
CA ASN A 147 -0.05 2.40 -13.58
C ASN A 147 0.03 3.91 -13.26
N GLN A 148 1.21 4.50 -13.44
CA GLN A 148 1.46 5.89 -13.06
C GLN A 148 1.77 6.76 -14.27
N ILE A 149 1.49 8.05 -14.12
CA ILE A 149 1.98 9.15 -14.96
C ILE A 149 2.82 10.05 -14.06
N PRO A 150 3.96 10.60 -14.54
CA PRO A 150 4.74 11.55 -13.77
C PRO A 150 3.90 12.74 -13.31
N PHE A 151 4.01 13.12 -12.05
CA PHE A 151 3.13 14.11 -11.43
C PHE A 151 3.23 15.48 -12.09
N PHE A 152 4.43 15.88 -12.54
CA PHE A 152 4.62 17.15 -13.25
C PHE A 152 3.81 17.24 -14.54
N VAL A 153 3.57 16.10 -15.21
CA VAL A 153 2.69 16.04 -16.39
C VAL A 153 1.26 16.33 -15.97
N LEU A 154 0.81 15.73 -14.85
CA LEU A 154 -0.52 15.98 -14.30
C LEU A 154 -0.67 17.43 -13.84
N GLU A 155 0.36 18.03 -13.23
CA GLU A 155 0.35 19.44 -12.83
C GLU A 155 0.18 20.37 -14.03
N GLU A 156 0.88 20.10 -15.12
CA GLU A 156 0.81 20.92 -16.32
C GLU A 156 -0.51 20.74 -17.07
N LEU A 157 -1.03 19.52 -17.15
CA LEU A 157 -2.38 19.26 -17.67
C LEU A 157 -3.43 19.97 -16.80
N PHE A 158 -3.30 19.90 -15.48
CA PHE A 158 -4.18 20.60 -14.55
C PHE A 158 -4.13 22.12 -14.74
N ARG A 159 -2.95 22.68 -15.01
CA ARG A 159 -2.77 24.09 -15.34
C ARG A 159 -3.47 24.46 -16.64
N LEU A 160 -3.38 23.63 -17.69
CA LEU A 160 -4.09 23.88 -18.95
C LEU A 160 -5.61 23.80 -18.80
N THR A 161 -6.11 22.95 -17.89
CA THR A 161 -7.55 22.71 -17.72
C THR A 161 -8.20 23.66 -16.74
N ALA A 162 -7.60 23.82 -15.57
CA ALA A 162 -8.16 24.52 -14.44
C ALA A 162 -7.37 25.79 -14.11
N GLY A 163 -6.25 26.06 -14.79
CA GLY A 163 -5.41 27.23 -14.55
C GLY A 163 -6.14 28.57 -14.63
N HIS A 164 -7.12 28.68 -15.53
CA HIS A 164 -7.96 29.87 -15.65
C HIS A 164 -8.95 30.03 -14.48
N MET A 165 -9.24 28.95 -13.75
CA MET A 165 -10.04 28.96 -12.53
C MET A 165 -9.17 29.23 -11.29
N LEU A 166 -7.84 29.08 -11.37
CA LEU A 166 -6.89 29.35 -10.29
C LEU A 166 -6.82 30.87 -10.00
N ASN A 167 -7.71 31.35 -9.15
CA ASN A 167 -7.55 32.60 -8.40
C ASN A 167 -7.02 32.30 -6.99
N SER A 168 -6.78 33.32 -6.16
CA SER A 168 -6.18 33.22 -4.80
C SER A 168 -6.90 32.26 -3.83
N SER A 169 -8.03 31.66 -4.21
CA SER A 169 -8.84 30.72 -3.43
C SER A 169 -8.81 29.26 -3.90
N VAL A 170 -8.16 28.92 -5.02
CA VAL A 170 -8.17 27.52 -5.53
C VAL A 170 -7.00 26.70 -4.98
N GLN A 171 -7.32 25.49 -4.53
CA GLN A 171 -6.40 24.52 -3.98
C GLN A 171 -5.48 23.90 -5.06
N SER A 172 -4.31 23.41 -4.66
CA SER A 172 -3.35 22.76 -5.58
C SER A 172 -3.89 21.44 -6.17
N LEU A 173 -3.32 20.95 -7.28
CA LEU A 173 -3.63 19.61 -7.80
C LEU A 173 -3.48 18.54 -6.70
N SER A 174 -2.41 18.63 -5.91
CA SER A 174 -2.17 17.72 -4.80
C SER A 174 -3.33 17.70 -3.81
N SER A 175 -3.92 18.86 -3.51
CA SER A 175 -5.09 18.95 -2.62
C SER A 175 -6.29 18.20 -3.19
N TYR A 176 -6.61 18.41 -4.48
CA TYR A 176 -7.70 17.68 -5.15
C TYR A 176 -7.46 16.16 -5.19
N VAL A 177 -6.20 15.75 -5.42
CA VAL A 177 -5.83 14.34 -5.39
C VAL A 177 -6.07 13.78 -3.99
N ILE A 178 -5.57 14.43 -2.94
CA ILE A 178 -5.78 13.91 -1.58
C ILE A 178 -7.25 13.90 -1.19
N ASP A 179 -8.02 14.94 -1.50
CA ASP A 179 -9.47 14.97 -1.22
C ASP A 179 -10.17 13.80 -1.91
N PHE A 180 -9.79 13.49 -3.16
CA PHE A 180 -10.32 12.34 -3.88
C PHE A 180 -9.97 11.00 -3.21
N PHE A 181 -8.79 10.89 -2.59
CA PHE A 181 -8.32 9.68 -1.90
C PHE A 181 -8.58 9.64 -0.40
N LEU A 182 -9.17 10.68 0.20
CA LEU A 182 -9.28 10.82 1.66
C LEU A 182 -9.91 9.59 2.32
N GLU A 183 -11.01 9.09 1.75
CA GLU A 183 -11.72 7.89 2.21
C GLU A 183 -10.89 6.61 2.09
N THR A 184 -9.91 6.56 1.18
CA THR A 184 -9.03 5.40 0.98
C THR A 184 -7.78 5.47 1.86
N LEU A 185 -7.35 6.68 2.21
CA LEU A 185 -6.16 6.86 3.02
C LEU A 185 -6.41 6.55 4.50
N HIS A 186 -7.65 6.70 4.96
CA HIS A 186 -8.06 6.53 6.36
C HIS A 186 -7.17 7.31 7.35
N LEU A 187 -6.66 8.46 6.90
CA LEU A 187 -5.89 9.40 7.70
C LEU A 187 -6.79 10.52 8.19
N GLU A 188 -6.50 11.04 9.38
CA GLU A 188 -7.15 12.26 9.86
C GLU A 188 -6.84 13.44 8.92
N THR A 189 -7.87 14.19 8.51
CA THR A 189 -7.75 15.33 7.60
C THR A 189 -6.71 16.36 8.06
N VAL A 190 -6.58 16.55 9.38
CA VAL A 190 -5.60 17.49 9.98
C VAL A 190 -4.16 17.03 9.71
N VAL A 191 -3.89 15.73 9.78
CA VAL A 191 -2.57 15.14 9.51
C VAL A 191 -2.21 15.30 8.04
N ILE A 192 -3.18 15.13 7.15
CA ILE A 192 -3.02 15.34 5.71
C ILE A 192 -2.66 16.79 5.37
N GLN A 193 -3.38 17.75 5.93
CA GLN A 193 -3.19 19.17 5.59
C GLN A 193 -1.80 19.66 6.00
N GLU A 194 -1.34 19.29 7.20
CA GLU A 194 0.02 19.63 7.70
C GLU A 194 1.13 19.06 6.79
N ARG A 195 0.88 17.91 6.17
CA ARG A 195 1.84 17.24 5.27
C ARG A 195 1.86 17.82 3.87
N LEU A 196 0.71 18.28 3.38
CA LEU A 196 0.60 18.96 2.08
C LEU A 196 1.34 20.29 2.05
N ASP A 197 1.30 21.04 3.16
CA ASP A 197 1.96 22.34 3.24
C ASP A 197 3.49 22.25 3.38
N THR A 198 4.01 21.08 3.79
CA THR A 198 5.43 20.89 4.14
C THR A 198 6.21 19.99 3.19
N ARG A 199 5.55 19.14 2.38
CA ARG A 199 6.21 18.14 1.54
C ARG A 199 6.13 18.46 0.06
N THR A 200 7.32 18.57 -0.51
CA THR A 200 7.61 18.68 -1.95
C THR A 200 6.88 17.60 -2.76
N ARG A 201 6.23 18.05 -3.84
CA ARG A 201 5.63 17.31 -4.96
C ARG A 201 6.06 15.84 -5.03
N GLY A 202 5.11 14.92 -4.83
CA GLY A 202 5.34 13.50 -5.14
C GLY A 202 5.66 13.32 -6.61
N SER A 203 6.47 12.31 -6.93
CA SER A 203 6.99 12.12 -8.29
C SER A 203 5.91 11.55 -9.24
N HIS A 204 4.92 10.85 -8.68
CA HIS A 204 3.66 10.41 -9.30
C HIS A 204 2.58 10.26 -8.22
N LEU A 205 1.35 9.83 -8.58
CA LEU A 205 0.21 9.78 -7.65
C LEU A 205 0.48 8.87 -6.43
N LEU A 206 0.97 7.65 -6.65
CA LEU A 206 1.29 6.73 -5.54
C LEU A 206 2.35 7.32 -4.60
N ASP A 207 3.40 7.98 -5.11
CA ASP A 207 4.43 8.61 -4.27
C ASP A 207 3.87 9.80 -3.48
N LEU A 208 2.99 10.61 -4.09
CA LEU A 208 2.27 11.67 -3.38
C LEU A 208 1.44 11.11 -2.21
N LEU A 209 0.65 10.06 -2.44
CA LEU A 209 -0.17 9.42 -1.41
C LEU A 209 0.70 8.77 -0.33
N ARG A 210 1.77 8.09 -0.74
CA ARG A 210 2.76 7.51 0.17
C ARG A 210 3.33 8.58 1.10
N ASN A 211 3.68 9.76 0.60
CA ASN A 211 4.23 10.86 1.40
C ASN A 211 3.30 11.35 2.53
N CYS A 212 1.98 11.11 2.43
CA CYS A 212 1.04 11.37 3.54
C CYS A 212 1.30 10.48 4.76
N TYR A 213 2.01 9.38 4.62
CA TYR A 213 2.29 8.43 5.70
C TYR A 213 3.71 8.52 6.27
N PHE A 214 4.62 9.29 5.64
CA PHE A 214 6.03 9.33 6.05
C PHE A 214 6.27 10.27 7.23
N PRO A 215 7.00 9.87 8.29
CA PRO A 215 7.17 10.71 9.47
C PRO A 215 7.85 12.04 9.15
N THR A 216 7.44 13.12 9.82
CA THR A 216 8.00 14.48 9.62
C THR A 216 9.49 14.57 9.98
N LYS A 217 9.99 13.66 10.81
CA LYS A 217 11.38 13.61 11.26
C LYS A 217 12.15 12.53 10.51
N LYS A 218 13.37 12.87 10.06
CA LYS A 218 14.33 11.87 9.55
C LYS A 218 14.82 11.03 10.72
N GLU A 219 14.44 9.77 10.73
CA GLU A 219 15.01 8.76 11.62
C GLU A 219 16.07 7.97 10.86
N ALA A 220 17.19 7.68 11.52
CA ALA A 220 18.24 6.85 10.95
C ALA A 220 17.84 5.38 11.10
N ALA A 221 17.93 4.63 10.00
CA ALA A 221 17.83 3.18 10.02
C ALA A 221 18.92 2.60 10.94
N LYS A 222 18.58 1.60 11.73
CA LYS A 222 19.52 0.92 12.65
C LYS A 222 19.85 -0.48 12.12
N GLU A 223 20.87 -1.12 12.73
CA GLU A 223 21.33 -2.47 12.38
C GLU A 223 20.18 -3.48 12.29
N ASP A 224 20.33 -4.43 11.37
CA ASP A 224 19.39 -5.54 11.15
C ASP A 224 19.11 -6.30 12.44
N PHE A 225 17.84 -6.28 12.87
CA PHE A 225 17.36 -7.00 14.03
C PHE A 225 16.17 -7.87 13.67
N LYS A 226 16.35 -9.18 13.74
CA LYS A 226 15.28 -10.14 13.48
C LYS A 226 14.36 -10.27 14.67
N PHE A 227 13.27 -9.50 14.69
CA PHE A 227 12.14 -9.66 15.60
C PHE A 227 11.34 -10.94 15.27
N ARG A 228 10.81 -11.65 16.28
CA ARG A 228 10.23 -13.01 16.10
C ARG A 228 9.03 -13.33 17.01
N TYR A 229 8.41 -12.34 17.64
CA TYR A 229 7.34 -12.60 18.60
C TYR A 229 6.00 -12.13 18.06
N SER A 230 5.02 -13.03 18.05
CA SER A 230 3.63 -12.71 17.75
C SER A 230 2.98 -11.89 18.86
N ALA A 231 1.90 -11.19 18.54
CA ALA A 231 1.14 -10.39 19.49
C ALA A 231 0.66 -11.25 20.67
N THR A 232 0.16 -12.45 20.40
CA THR A 232 -0.31 -13.37 21.45
C THR A 232 0.83 -13.86 22.35
N GLU A 233 2.02 -14.13 21.82
CA GLU A 233 3.19 -14.53 22.62
C GLU A 233 3.65 -13.41 23.54
N LEU A 234 3.73 -12.18 23.02
CA LEU A 234 4.05 -10.99 23.80
C LEU A 234 2.98 -10.75 24.89
N GLY A 235 1.71 -10.88 24.53
CA GLY A 235 0.58 -10.79 25.46
C GLY A 235 0.70 -11.77 26.63
N ARG A 236 1.06 -13.03 26.36
CA ARG A 236 1.30 -14.04 27.42
C ARG A 236 2.48 -13.69 28.33
N ALA A 237 3.47 -12.95 27.83
CA ALA A 237 4.59 -12.45 28.63
C ALA A 237 4.27 -11.16 29.39
N GLY A 238 3.03 -10.65 29.29
CA GLY A 238 2.56 -9.46 29.98
C GLY A 238 2.73 -8.15 29.20
N VAL A 239 3.12 -8.22 27.93
CA VAL A 239 3.10 -7.04 27.05
C VAL A 239 1.66 -6.64 26.77
N LYS A 240 1.36 -5.35 26.89
CA LYS A 240 0.06 -4.79 26.52
C LYS A 240 0.16 -4.14 25.14
N PHE A 241 -0.89 -4.24 24.34
CA PHE A 241 -1.00 -3.48 23.10
C PHE A 241 -1.90 -2.27 23.33
N ARG A 242 -1.70 -1.21 22.55
CA ARG A 242 -2.51 -0.01 22.63
C ARG A 242 -2.48 0.74 21.30
N LYS A 243 -3.64 1.24 20.87
CA LYS A 243 -3.74 2.25 19.81
C LYS A 243 -3.00 3.54 20.17
N SER A 244 -2.06 3.95 19.33
CA SER A 244 -1.28 5.17 19.50
C SER A 244 -2.18 6.40 19.43
N SER A 245 -1.90 7.38 20.31
CA SER A 245 -2.48 8.72 20.26
C SER A 245 -1.64 9.70 19.43
N GLY A 246 -0.55 9.22 18.82
CA GLY A 246 0.37 10.02 18.03
C GLY A 246 -0.20 10.43 16.68
N LYS A 247 0.29 11.57 16.16
CA LYS A 247 -0.07 12.09 14.83
C LYS A 247 0.66 11.43 13.66
N GLU A 248 1.66 10.60 13.93
CA GLU A 248 2.52 10.01 12.91
C GLU A 248 1.92 8.69 12.42
N PRO A 249 1.50 8.58 11.14
CA PRO A 249 0.99 7.34 10.59
C PRO A 249 2.08 6.26 10.58
N PHE A 250 1.67 5.01 10.81
CA PHE A 250 2.58 3.86 10.80
C PHE A 250 3.78 3.99 11.77
N ASP A 251 3.59 4.69 12.90
CA ASP A 251 4.58 4.78 13.97
C ASP A 251 4.36 3.70 15.04
N ALA A 252 5.45 3.17 15.60
CA ALA A 252 5.38 2.09 16.59
C ALA A 252 6.37 2.34 17.71
N LYS A 253 5.93 2.22 18.96
CA LYS A 253 6.73 2.51 20.15
C LYS A 253 6.56 1.41 21.19
N PHE A 254 7.60 1.19 21.96
CA PHE A 254 7.55 0.30 23.11
C PHE A 254 8.08 1.01 24.34
N PHE A 255 7.26 1.10 25.38
CA PHE A 255 7.67 1.63 26.68
C PHE A 255 6.86 1.01 27.81
N ASN A 256 7.52 0.78 28.96
CA ASN A 256 6.89 0.25 30.18
C ASN A 256 6.02 -1.00 29.96
N GLY A 257 6.48 -1.95 29.12
CA GLY A 257 5.74 -3.18 28.83
C GLY A 257 4.52 -2.97 27.94
N THR A 258 4.36 -1.81 27.32
CA THR A 258 3.26 -1.51 26.38
C THR A 258 3.84 -1.25 24.99
N PHE A 259 3.28 -1.94 24.00
CA PHE A 259 3.53 -1.73 22.58
C PHE A 259 2.42 -0.82 22.04
N GLU A 260 2.77 0.42 21.69
CA GLU A 260 1.87 1.35 21.01
C GLU A 260 2.01 1.21 19.50
N LEU A 261 0.88 0.99 18.83
CA LEU A 261 0.78 0.76 17.39
C LEU A 261 -0.28 1.71 16.80
N PRO A 262 -0.17 2.09 15.52
CA PRO A 262 -1.15 2.97 14.91
C PRO A 262 -2.50 2.26 14.78
N HIS A 263 -3.56 3.04 14.66
CA HIS A 263 -4.85 2.50 14.25
C HIS A 263 -4.82 2.11 12.77
N LEU A 264 -5.24 0.89 12.44
CA LEU A 264 -5.20 0.32 11.10
C LEU A 264 -6.56 -0.21 10.65
N PRO A 265 -7.34 0.59 9.91
CA PRO A 265 -8.49 0.11 9.18
C PRO A 265 -8.09 -0.79 8.01
N ILE A 266 -8.57 -2.03 8.00
CA ILE A 266 -8.24 -3.04 6.99
C ILE A 266 -9.47 -3.32 6.11
N TYR A 267 -9.37 -2.97 4.83
CA TYR A 267 -10.40 -3.16 3.80
C TYR A 267 -9.89 -4.03 2.66
N ASP A 268 -10.78 -4.43 1.75
CA ASP A 268 -10.42 -5.25 0.57
C ASP A 268 -9.35 -4.60 -0.33
N SER A 269 -9.21 -3.26 -0.31
CA SER A 269 -8.19 -2.53 -1.05
C SER A 269 -6.84 -2.42 -0.34
N THR A 270 -6.77 -2.67 0.97
CA THR A 270 -5.57 -2.44 1.79
C THR A 270 -4.37 -3.26 1.30
N GLU A 271 -4.57 -4.55 1.01
CA GLU A 271 -3.50 -5.43 0.51
C GLU A 271 -2.89 -4.91 -0.79
N SER A 272 -3.74 -4.56 -1.76
CA SER A 272 -3.29 -4.03 -3.05
C SER A 272 -2.52 -2.73 -2.86
N PHE A 273 -3.01 -1.83 -2.01
CA PHE A 273 -2.34 -0.56 -1.75
C PHE A 273 -0.95 -0.77 -1.13
N PHE A 274 -0.87 -1.58 -0.07
CA PHE A 274 0.35 -1.84 0.66
C PHE A 274 1.40 -2.54 -0.23
N LYS A 275 1.00 -3.55 -1.02
CA LYS A 275 1.88 -4.20 -2.00
C LYS A 275 2.47 -3.24 -3.03
N ASN A 276 1.71 -2.21 -3.44
CA ASN A 276 2.19 -1.22 -4.40
C ASN A 276 3.17 -0.22 -3.76
N ILE A 277 2.96 0.21 -2.51
CA ILE A 277 3.95 1.01 -1.77
C ILE A 277 5.24 0.22 -1.57
N ILE A 278 5.14 -1.04 -1.13
CA ILE A 278 6.28 -1.93 -0.95
C ILE A 278 7.04 -2.08 -2.27
N ALA A 279 6.35 -2.36 -3.38
CA ALA A 279 6.99 -2.50 -4.68
C ALA A 279 7.75 -1.22 -5.08
N PHE A 280 7.17 -0.04 -4.84
CA PHE A 280 7.84 1.24 -5.06
C PHE A 280 9.13 1.37 -4.21
N GLU A 281 9.07 1.10 -2.90
CA GLU A 281 10.25 1.15 -2.04
C GLU A 281 11.34 0.16 -2.45
N GLN A 282 10.96 -1.03 -2.92
CA GLN A 282 11.91 -2.06 -3.35
C GLN A 282 12.59 -1.75 -4.69
N CYS A 283 11.92 -1.03 -5.59
CA CYS A 283 12.40 -0.79 -6.95
C CYS A 283 13.14 0.54 -7.12
N CYS A 284 12.78 1.56 -6.35
CA CYS A 284 13.31 2.90 -6.54
C CYS A 284 14.55 3.17 -5.67
N PHE A 285 15.60 3.72 -6.29
CA PHE A 285 16.83 4.07 -5.58
C PHE A 285 16.62 5.31 -4.69
N ASN A 286 17.30 5.37 -3.53
CA ASN A 286 17.19 6.45 -2.53
C ASN A 286 15.78 6.67 -1.94
N VAL A 287 14.87 5.70 -2.09
CA VAL A 287 13.58 5.71 -1.39
C VAL A 287 13.74 5.00 -0.04
N SER A 288 13.24 5.62 1.03
CA SER A 288 13.24 5.03 2.38
C SER A 288 12.40 3.76 2.42
N HIS A 289 12.89 2.67 3.01
CA HIS A 289 12.13 1.43 3.20
C HIS A 289 11.25 1.42 4.47
N ARG A 290 10.87 2.58 5.01
CA ARG A 290 10.16 2.66 6.29
C ARG A 290 8.81 1.95 6.26
N PHE A 291 8.04 2.11 5.19
CA PHE A 291 6.73 1.46 5.11
C PHE A 291 6.90 -0.06 5.06
N THR A 292 7.87 -0.53 4.28
CA THR A 292 8.27 -1.95 4.25
C THR A 292 8.67 -2.44 5.65
N SER A 293 9.48 -1.70 6.40
CA SER A 293 9.88 -2.04 7.77
C SER A 293 8.68 -2.10 8.72
N PHE A 294 7.70 -1.21 8.57
CA PHE A 294 6.45 -1.24 9.33
C PHE A 294 5.63 -2.51 9.02
N VAL A 295 5.44 -2.82 7.73
CA VAL A 295 4.70 -4.02 7.32
C VAL A 295 5.40 -5.28 7.82
N SER A 296 6.73 -5.33 7.82
CA SER A 296 7.51 -6.43 8.40
C SER A 296 7.34 -6.57 9.92
N LEU A 297 7.21 -5.45 10.65
CA LEU A 297 6.85 -5.49 12.08
C LEU A 297 5.45 -6.08 12.27
N MET A 298 4.46 -5.61 11.49
CA MET A 298 3.08 -6.09 11.59
C MET A 298 2.97 -7.57 11.24
N ASP A 299 3.69 -8.04 10.22
CA ASP A 299 3.83 -9.45 9.85
C ASP A 299 4.39 -10.29 11.01
N ALA A 300 5.46 -9.83 11.65
CA ALA A 300 6.02 -10.52 12.81
C ALA A 300 5.03 -10.60 13.99
N LEU A 301 4.22 -9.56 14.20
CA LEU A 301 3.19 -9.53 15.24
C LEU A 301 1.96 -10.39 14.89
N ILE A 302 1.59 -10.50 13.61
CA ILE A 302 0.34 -11.11 13.15
C ILE A 302 0.63 -12.43 12.41
N ASN A 303 0.81 -13.51 13.16
CA ASN A 303 1.03 -14.83 12.56
C ASN A 303 -0.26 -15.66 12.45
N SER A 304 -1.27 -15.36 13.26
CA SER A 304 -2.51 -16.12 13.37
C SER A 304 -3.75 -15.23 13.55
N ASP A 305 -4.92 -15.82 13.39
CA ASP A 305 -6.22 -15.20 13.69
C ASP A 305 -6.28 -14.67 15.14
N LYS A 306 -5.71 -15.39 16.11
CA LYS A 306 -5.64 -14.95 17.52
C LYS A 306 -4.84 -13.67 17.73
N ASP A 307 -3.79 -13.47 16.94
CA ASP A 307 -3.01 -12.24 17.01
C ASP A 307 -3.82 -11.04 16.52
N VAL A 308 -4.60 -11.25 15.45
CA VAL A 308 -5.53 -10.25 14.94
C VAL A 308 -6.63 -9.97 15.97
N GLU A 309 -7.26 -11.00 16.55
CA GLU A 309 -8.30 -10.83 17.59
C GLU A 309 -7.79 -10.02 18.79
N LEU A 310 -6.55 -10.27 19.23
CA LEU A 310 -5.93 -9.49 20.30
C LEU A 310 -5.73 -8.02 19.91
N LEU A 311 -5.25 -7.75 18.70
CA LEU A 311 -5.02 -6.39 18.22
C LEU A 311 -6.32 -5.64 17.89
N GLU A 312 -7.39 -6.36 17.51
CA GLU A 312 -8.74 -5.83 17.37
C GLU A 312 -9.31 -5.40 18.73
N GLN A 313 -9.14 -6.24 19.76
CA GLN A 313 -9.58 -5.91 21.13
C GLN A 313 -8.91 -4.65 21.68
N GLU A 314 -7.67 -4.37 21.28
CA GLU A 314 -6.90 -3.20 21.70
C GLU A 314 -7.02 -2.02 20.71
N GLU A 315 -7.98 -2.10 19.78
CA GLU A 315 -8.31 -1.10 18.75
C GLU A 315 -7.14 -0.72 17.80
N VAL A 316 -6.10 -1.56 17.76
CA VAL A 316 -4.98 -1.39 16.83
C VAL A 316 -5.43 -1.76 15.41
N ILE A 317 -6.20 -2.83 15.25
CA ILE A 317 -6.76 -3.26 13.97
C ILE A 317 -8.27 -3.03 13.97
N GLU A 318 -8.77 -2.37 12.93
CA GLU A 318 -10.20 -2.36 12.60
C GLU A 318 -10.41 -3.24 11.38
N ASN A 319 -10.92 -4.45 11.61
CA ASN A 319 -11.08 -5.46 10.58
C ASN A 319 -12.41 -5.30 9.83
N ASN A 320 -12.33 -4.73 8.62
CA ASN A 320 -13.45 -4.64 7.68
C ASN A 320 -13.40 -5.74 6.60
N LEU A 321 -12.58 -6.78 6.77
CA LEU A 321 -12.56 -7.99 5.93
C LEU A 321 -13.46 -9.10 6.46
N GLY A 322 -13.99 -8.96 7.68
CA GLY A 322 -14.80 -9.98 8.35
C GLY A 322 -13.93 -10.91 9.18
N LYS A 323 -13.51 -12.06 8.63
CA LYS A 323 -12.77 -13.07 9.41
C LYS A 323 -11.32 -12.63 9.69
N SER A 324 -10.87 -12.75 10.93
CA SER A 324 -9.50 -12.44 11.38
C SER A 324 -8.41 -13.27 10.65
N GLU A 325 -8.76 -14.48 10.19
CA GLU A 325 -7.93 -15.31 9.30
C GLU A 325 -7.58 -14.58 7.98
N ARG A 326 -8.49 -13.79 7.41
CA ARG A 326 -8.23 -13.02 6.18
C ARG A 326 -7.17 -11.95 6.43
N VAL A 327 -7.21 -11.28 7.58
CA VAL A 327 -6.24 -10.23 7.95
C VAL A 327 -4.86 -10.83 8.19
N SER A 328 -4.75 -11.92 8.95
CA SER A 328 -3.46 -12.58 9.18
C SER A 328 -2.85 -13.14 7.89
N THR A 329 -3.68 -13.77 7.04
CA THR A 329 -3.24 -14.24 5.71
C THR A 329 -2.76 -13.08 4.84
N MET A 330 -3.45 -11.93 4.88
CA MET A 330 -3.06 -10.73 4.14
C MET A 330 -1.65 -10.25 4.53
N PHE A 331 -1.35 -10.07 5.83
CA PHE A 331 -0.02 -9.63 6.28
C PHE A 331 1.07 -10.65 5.93
N ASN A 332 0.84 -11.93 6.22
CA ASN A 332 1.76 -13.02 5.89
C ASN A 332 2.10 -13.09 4.39
N ASN A 333 1.12 -12.82 3.52
CA ASN A 333 1.33 -12.83 2.07
C ASN A 333 2.05 -11.58 1.55
N MET A 334 1.83 -10.41 2.16
CA MET A 334 2.48 -9.17 1.76
C MET A 334 4.00 -9.24 1.94
N CYS A 335 4.48 -9.92 2.98
CA CYS A 335 5.90 -9.99 3.31
C CYS A 335 6.72 -11.03 2.52
N ILE A 336 6.09 -11.81 1.64
CA ILE A 336 6.79 -12.84 0.85
C ILE A 336 7.70 -12.16 -0.19
N GLY A 337 9.01 -12.46 -0.10
CA GLY A 337 10.01 -11.99 -1.06
C GLY A 337 10.48 -10.54 -0.85
N ILE A 338 10.04 -9.87 0.21
CA ILE A 338 10.49 -8.52 0.57
C ILE A 338 11.92 -8.54 1.09
N VAL A 339 12.72 -7.52 0.71
CA VAL A 339 14.02 -7.24 1.33
C VAL A 339 13.90 -6.00 2.24
N VAL A 340 14.03 -6.21 3.55
CA VAL A 340 14.10 -5.09 4.51
C VAL A 340 15.54 -4.60 4.59
N LYS A 341 15.86 -3.48 3.92
CA LYS A 341 17.20 -2.88 3.95
C LYS A 341 17.41 -1.95 5.15
N ASP A 342 16.35 -1.25 5.54
CA ASP A 342 16.35 -0.26 6.61
C ASP A 342 15.33 -0.68 7.67
N ASP A 343 15.77 -1.06 8.87
CA ASP A 343 14.86 -1.34 9.98
C ASP A 343 14.68 -0.08 10.85
N TYR A 344 13.49 0.50 10.77
CA TYR A 344 13.09 1.70 11.51
C TYR A 344 12.50 1.36 12.88
N PHE A 345 12.09 0.12 13.09
CA PHE A 345 11.42 -0.33 14.32
C PHE A 345 12.31 -1.27 15.14
N THR A 346 13.61 -1.33 14.85
CA THR A 346 14.58 -2.11 15.62
C THR A 346 14.53 -1.82 17.11
N GLU A 347 14.44 -0.54 17.50
CA GLU A 347 14.46 -0.12 18.90
C GLU A 347 13.24 -0.62 19.69
N PRO A 348 11.98 -0.34 19.28
CA PRO A 348 10.82 -0.90 19.97
C PRO A 348 10.83 -2.45 19.96
N CYS A 349 11.27 -3.08 18.86
CA CYS A 349 11.41 -4.53 18.78
C CYS A 349 12.43 -5.10 19.79
N LYS A 350 13.59 -4.45 19.95
CA LYS A 350 14.62 -4.85 20.93
C LYS A 350 14.09 -4.70 22.36
N LEU A 351 13.47 -3.58 22.69
CA LEU A 351 12.90 -3.34 24.01
C LEU A 351 11.79 -4.35 24.35
N ALA A 352 10.91 -4.66 23.40
CA ALA A 352 9.89 -5.69 23.56
C ALA A 352 10.49 -7.08 23.77
N SER A 353 11.56 -7.40 23.02
CA SER A 353 12.29 -8.67 23.15
C SER A 353 12.96 -8.81 24.52
N ASP A 354 13.60 -7.75 25.02
CA ASP A 354 14.24 -7.73 26.34
C ASP A 354 13.22 -7.87 27.46
N TYR A 355 12.07 -7.20 27.34
CA TYR A 355 10.96 -7.34 28.27
C TYR A 355 10.43 -8.78 28.29
N TYR A 356 10.14 -9.35 27.12
CA TYR A 356 9.69 -10.73 26.98
C TYR A 356 10.67 -11.71 27.65
N ASN A 357 11.96 -11.61 27.32
CA ASN A 357 12.99 -12.49 27.85
C ASN A 357 13.13 -12.37 29.37
N SER A 358 12.99 -11.15 29.91
CA SER A 358 13.04 -10.91 31.35
C SER A 358 11.84 -11.51 32.08
N CYS A 359 10.63 -11.30 31.57
CA CYS A 359 9.40 -11.89 32.09
C CYS A 359 9.41 -13.41 32.00
N TRP A 360 9.83 -13.97 30.87
CA TRP A 360 9.95 -15.41 30.66
C TRP A 360 10.94 -16.05 31.63
N ARG A 361 12.12 -15.45 31.80
CA ARG A 361 13.12 -15.91 32.79
C ARG A 361 12.54 -15.90 34.21
N ASN A 362 11.80 -14.86 34.58
CA ASN A 362 11.17 -14.76 35.90
C ASN A 362 10.05 -15.79 36.08
N HIS A 363 9.20 -15.99 35.08
CA HIS A 363 8.17 -17.03 35.09
C HIS A 363 8.76 -18.43 35.18
N LEU A 364 9.80 -18.72 34.41
CA LEU A 364 10.51 -20.00 34.44
C LEU A 364 11.20 -20.22 35.79
N ALA A 365 11.81 -19.19 36.38
CA ALA A 365 12.41 -19.25 37.72
C ALA A 365 11.34 -19.51 38.80
N SER A 366 10.19 -18.82 38.72
CA SER A 366 9.04 -19.03 39.61
C SER A 366 8.47 -20.45 39.48
N PHE A 367 8.29 -20.93 38.25
CA PHE A 367 7.84 -22.29 37.96
C PHE A 367 8.82 -23.33 38.51
N ARG A 368 10.12 -23.18 38.24
CA ARG A 368 11.17 -24.05 38.78
C ARG A 368 11.20 -24.04 40.30
N SER A 369 11.03 -22.88 40.93
CA SER A 369 10.98 -22.76 42.38
C SER A 369 9.74 -23.39 43.00
N LYS A 370 8.57 -23.32 42.36
CA LYS A 370 7.31 -23.88 42.91
C LYS A 370 7.14 -25.37 42.63
N TYR A 371 7.44 -25.82 41.42
CA TYR A 371 7.15 -27.19 40.98
C TYR A 371 8.37 -28.11 41.03
N LEU A 372 9.57 -27.61 40.70
CA LEU A 372 10.79 -28.44 40.63
C LEU A 372 11.61 -28.44 41.93
N ARG A 373 11.27 -27.64 42.94
CA ARG A 373 11.86 -27.72 44.29
C ARG A 373 11.18 -28.70 45.22
N SER A 374 10.01 -29.23 44.88
CA SER A 374 9.38 -30.32 45.62
C SER A 374 9.47 -31.61 44.81
N PRO A 375 10.61 -32.32 44.85
CA PRO A 375 10.73 -33.66 44.27
C PRO A 375 9.54 -34.54 44.65
N TRP A 376 9.08 -34.42 45.90
CA TRP A 376 7.97 -35.19 46.45
C TRP A 376 6.61 -34.86 45.81
N ALA A 377 6.34 -33.61 45.44
CA ALA A 377 5.10 -33.26 44.73
C ALA A 377 5.09 -33.83 43.30
N PHE A 378 6.23 -33.77 42.60
CA PHE A 378 6.34 -34.36 41.27
C PHE A 378 6.30 -35.90 41.31
N ILE A 379 7.04 -36.52 42.24
CA ILE A 379 7.05 -37.97 42.46
C ILE A 379 5.66 -38.48 42.88
N SER A 380 4.92 -37.74 43.71
CA SER A 380 3.56 -38.14 44.12
C SER A 380 2.55 -38.12 42.98
N VAL A 381 2.65 -37.16 42.05
CA VAL A 381 1.82 -37.15 40.83
C VAL A 381 2.14 -38.37 39.96
N ILE A 382 3.42 -38.68 39.75
CA ILE A 382 3.83 -39.87 38.99
C ILE A 382 3.35 -41.16 39.68
N ALA A 383 3.52 -41.26 41.01
CA ALA A 383 3.06 -42.40 41.78
C ALA A 383 1.55 -42.59 41.70
N ALA A 384 0.76 -41.51 41.73
CA ALA A 384 -0.69 -41.55 41.58
C ALA A 384 -1.11 -42.06 40.19
N ILE A 385 -0.44 -41.62 39.13
CA ILE A 385 -0.70 -42.10 37.75
C ILE A 385 -0.39 -43.60 37.63
N VAL A 386 0.75 -44.05 38.18
CA VAL A 386 1.13 -45.47 38.18
C VAL A 386 0.14 -46.31 38.97
N LEU A 387 -0.25 -45.87 40.16
CA LEU A 387 -1.26 -46.55 40.98
C LEU A 387 -2.61 -46.64 40.27
N PHE A 388 -3.02 -45.58 39.58
CA PHE A 388 -4.26 -45.55 38.80
C PHE A 388 -4.22 -46.50 37.59
N ALA A 389 -3.08 -46.59 36.90
CA ALA A 389 -2.91 -47.54 35.81
C ALA A 389 -2.94 -49.00 36.33
N LEU A 390 -2.33 -49.25 37.48
CA LEU A 390 -2.34 -50.56 38.13
C LEU A 390 -3.75 -50.95 38.60
N THR A 391 -4.55 -50.02 39.14
CA THR A 391 -5.93 -50.32 39.54
C THR A 391 -6.82 -50.62 38.33
N ILE A 392 -6.66 -49.91 37.21
CA ILE A 392 -7.34 -50.25 35.96
C ILE A 392 -6.97 -51.66 35.52
N LEU A 393 -5.67 -51.97 35.48
CA LEU A 393 -5.17 -53.28 35.06
C LEU A 393 -5.70 -54.40 35.97
N GLN A 394 -5.68 -54.20 37.29
CA GLN A 394 -6.22 -55.12 38.28
C GLN A 394 -7.73 -55.33 38.11
N THR A 395 -8.47 -54.25 37.82
CA THR A 395 -9.93 -54.32 37.57
C THR A 395 -10.22 -55.13 36.31
N VAL A 396 -9.47 -54.90 35.22
CA VAL A 396 -9.60 -55.67 33.97
C VAL A 396 -9.32 -57.15 34.20
N TYR A 397 -8.22 -57.51 34.87
CA TYR A 397 -7.92 -58.91 35.18
C TYR A 397 -8.95 -59.57 36.11
N SER A 398 -9.53 -58.82 37.05
CA SER A 398 -10.57 -59.34 37.95
C SER A 398 -11.90 -59.58 37.24
N ILE A 399 -12.21 -58.81 36.19
CA ILE A 399 -13.39 -59.04 35.35
C ILE A 399 -13.16 -60.24 34.43
N LEU A 400 -11.97 -60.32 33.82
CA LEU A 400 -11.58 -61.43 32.95
C LEU A 400 -11.43 -62.77 33.68
N SER A 401 -11.24 -62.79 35.00
CA SER A 401 -11.22 -64.04 35.77
C SER A 401 -12.61 -64.53 36.17
N TYR A 402 -13.65 -63.71 35.94
CA TYR A 402 -15.05 -64.02 36.24
C TYR A 402 -15.82 -64.56 35.03
N TYR A 403 -15.26 -64.39 33.82
CA TYR A 403 -15.72 -64.94 32.55
C TYR A 403 -14.72 -66.00 32.06
#